data_AF-A0A3N0FVF2-F1
#
_entry.id   AF-A0A3N0FVF2-F1
#
_cell.length_a   1.000
_cell.length_b   1.000
_cell.length_c   1.000
_cell.angle_alpha   90.00
_cell.angle_beta   90.00
_cell.angle_gamma   90.00
#
_symmetry.space_group_name_H-M   'P 1'
#
loop_
_entity.id
_entity.type
_entity.pdbx_description
1 polymer ?
#
loop_
_entity_poly.entity_id
_entity_poly.type
_entity_poly.pdbx_seq_one_letter_code
_entity_poly.pdbx_strand_id
1 'polypeptide(L)'
;MHPELIPATESDIEFLLQLRRLTMGKYLADIGASTDSDSLMQRVRYEFEHAHLVRVEGQPAGLFKYRFMPQEQHWYLMQIQIHPDFQNRGLGKLLIETLLAQASARGQPVVLSVLKNNPARRLYHRLGFRVTDQTDREFIMTCRPQSQQKQTRTPCMNIAILDDYQDTVRQLGCFSLLDGHQVQILTKTYDTAQLAAQLQEVEALVLIRERTRITDELLAQLPNLKLISQTGKVSQHIHVDACTRYGVAVAEGTGSPVAPAELCWSLIMAASRHLPGYRDQLAQGHWQQNGTLGLGRTLHGLTLGIWGYGKIGQRIARYGAAFGMTVLVWGSETSRELARQHGFTTADSKAAFFADADVLSLHLRLNDATRHSVTQSDLALMKPGSLFVNTSRAELVEPGALWRELSAHPDKQAALDVFDHEPATPENEPLLTLPNVLSTPHIGYVERNSYELYFKTAFENVAAFAAGSPANLANDPALFTPSRNTATGAG
;
A
#
# COMPACT_ATOMS: atom_id res chain seq x y z
N MET A 1 -16.55 11.10 -7.70
CA MET A 1 -16.62 12.36 -8.47
C MET A 1 -17.13 12.01 -9.87
N HIS A 2 -18.42 12.21 -10.13
CA HIS A 2 -19.02 11.91 -11.44
C HIS A 2 -19.10 13.21 -12.26
N PRO A 3 -18.32 13.36 -13.34
CA PRO A 3 -18.44 14.53 -14.20
C PRO A 3 -19.72 14.48 -15.04
N GLU A 4 -20.37 15.62 -15.16
CA GLU A 4 -21.43 15.85 -16.14
C GLU A 4 -20.84 16.59 -17.35
N LEU A 5 -21.21 16.16 -18.56
CA LEU A 5 -20.86 16.83 -19.81
C LEU A 5 -22.10 17.51 -20.37
N ILE A 6 -22.08 18.84 -20.40
CA ILE A 6 -23.18 19.67 -20.91
C ILE A 6 -22.67 20.40 -22.16
N PRO A 7 -23.41 20.43 -23.29
CA PRO A 7 -23.04 21.24 -24.44
C PRO A 7 -22.77 22.69 -24.02
N ALA A 8 -21.61 23.22 -24.38
CA ALA A 8 -21.24 24.59 -24.04
C ALA A 8 -22.07 25.58 -24.88
N THR A 9 -22.39 26.71 -24.27
CA THR A 9 -23.20 27.77 -24.88
C THR A 9 -22.44 29.10 -24.87
N GLU A 10 -22.97 30.11 -25.56
CA GLU A 10 -22.34 31.45 -25.60
C GLU A 10 -22.16 32.07 -24.20
N SER A 11 -23.01 31.73 -23.22
CA SER A 11 -22.87 32.21 -21.85
C SER A 11 -21.67 31.60 -21.11
N ASP A 12 -21.09 30.50 -21.60
CA ASP A 12 -19.93 29.84 -21.00
C ASP A 12 -18.59 30.43 -21.48
N ILE A 13 -18.60 31.32 -22.49
CA ILE A 13 -17.39 31.81 -23.16
C ILE A 13 -16.44 32.51 -22.19
N GLU A 14 -16.95 33.32 -21.27
CA GLU A 14 -16.13 34.03 -20.30
C GLU A 14 -15.33 33.05 -19.42
N PHE A 15 -16.00 32.03 -18.90
CA PHE A 15 -15.37 30.95 -18.14
C PHE A 15 -14.33 30.21 -18.99
N LEU A 16 -14.65 29.85 -20.24
CA LEU A 16 -13.75 29.10 -21.12
C LEU A 16 -12.50 29.90 -21.52
N LEU A 17 -12.62 31.22 -21.68
CA LEU A 17 -11.47 32.11 -21.88
C LEU A 17 -10.56 32.12 -20.66
N GLN A 18 -11.14 32.27 -19.46
CA GLN A 18 -10.38 32.24 -18.21
C GLN A 18 -9.69 30.89 -18.01
N LEU A 19 -10.43 29.79 -18.19
CA LEU A 19 -9.90 28.43 -18.13
C LEU A 19 -8.72 28.24 -19.09
N ARG A 20 -8.81 28.77 -20.30
CA ARG A 20 -7.72 28.69 -21.27
C ARG A 20 -6.49 29.49 -20.86
N ARG A 21 -6.66 30.70 -20.32
CA ARG A 21 -5.54 31.48 -19.76
C ARG A 21 -4.83 30.71 -18.66
N LEU A 22 -5.59 30.14 -17.73
CA LEU A 22 -5.06 29.38 -16.59
C LEU A 22 -4.32 28.10 -17.00
N THR A 23 -4.87 27.36 -17.98
CA THR A 23 -4.36 26.01 -18.31
C THR A 23 -3.36 25.99 -19.45
N MET A 24 -3.43 26.94 -20.39
CA MET A 24 -2.63 26.94 -21.63
C MET A 24 -1.78 28.18 -21.83
N GLY A 25 -2.00 29.28 -21.09
CA GLY A 25 -1.31 30.55 -21.32
C GLY A 25 0.21 30.43 -21.34
N LYS A 26 0.79 29.75 -20.33
CA LYS A 26 2.23 29.47 -20.25
C LYS A 26 2.73 28.68 -21.45
N TYR A 27 2.10 27.55 -21.77
CA TYR A 27 2.57 26.65 -22.82
C TYR A 27 2.49 27.26 -24.22
N LEU A 28 1.51 28.15 -24.46
CA LEU A 28 1.39 28.93 -25.69
C LEU A 28 2.46 30.01 -25.80
N ALA A 29 2.74 30.74 -24.71
CA ALA A 29 3.79 31.74 -24.67
C ALA A 29 5.18 31.12 -24.92
N ASP A 30 5.45 29.96 -24.30
CA ASP A 30 6.72 29.23 -24.43
C ASP A 30 7.06 28.83 -25.88
N ILE A 31 6.07 28.72 -26.77
CA ILE A 31 6.25 28.37 -28.19
C ILE A 31 6.08 29.59 -29.13
N GLY A 32 5.99 30.80 -28.57
CA GLY A 32 5.79 32.03 -29.32
C GLY A 32 4.41 32.16 -29.98
N ALA A 33 3.39 31.47 -29.46
CA ALA A 33 2.01 31.64 -29.93
C ALA A 33 1.35 32.84 -29.24
N SER A 34 0.49 33.56 -29.97
CA SER A 34 -0.22 34.71 -29.41
C SER A 34 -1.14 34.31 -28.26
N THR A 35 -1.12 35.09 -27.19
CA THR A 35 -1.92 34.92 -25.96
C THR A 35 -2.83 36.10 -25.68
N ASP A 36 -2.98 37.01 -26.64
CA ASP A 36 -3.95 38.11 -26.58
C ASP A 36 -5.39 37.57 -26.55
N SER A 37 -6.32 38.41 -26.07
CA SER A 37 -7.70 38.02 -25.87
C SER A 37 -8.40 37.57 -27.15
N ASP A 38 -8.10 38.18 -28.29
CA ASP A 38 -8.74 37.84 -29.56
C ASP A 38 -8.25 36.48 -30.07
N SER A 39 -6.94 36.20 -29.98
CA SER A 39 -6.38 34.90 -30.32
C SER A 39 -6.91 33.79 -29.41
N LEU A 40 -7.02 34.03 -28.11
CA LEU A 40 -7.60 33.04 -27.18
C LEU A 40 -9.09 32.80 -27.46
N MET A 41 -9.84 33.87 -27.77
CA MET A 41 -11.25 33.79 -28.15
C MET A 41 -11.45 32.96 -29.42
N GLN A 42 -10.69 33.23 -30.47
CA GLN A 42 -10.74 32.46 -31.71
C GLN A 42 -10.50 30.96 -31.44
N ARG A 43 -9.53 30.64 -30.59
CA ARG A 43 -9.26 29.24 -30.25
C ARG A 43 -10.35 28.59 -29.40
N VAL A 44 -11.02 29.35 -28.53
CA VAL A 44 -12.19 28.83 -27.75
C VAL A 44 -13.34 28.53 -28.71
N ARG A 45 -13.64 29.47 -29.62
CA ARG A 45 -14.73 29.39 -30.60
C ARG A 45 -14.49 28.41 -31.74
N TYR A 46 -13.24 28.03 -32.02
CA TYR A 46 -12.94 27.02 -33.03
C TYR A 46 -13.66 25.71 -32.71
N GLU A 47 -14.61 25.30 -33.56
CA GLU A 47 -15.38 24.06 -33.42
C GLU A 47 -16.15 24.01 -32.08
N PHE A 48 -16.86 25.10 -31.79
CA PHE A 48 -17.58 25.31 -30.53
C PHE A 48 -18.79 24.37 -30.36
N GLU A 49 -19.40 23.94 -31.45
CA GLU A 49 -20.50 22.96 -31.49
C GLU A 49 -20.13 21.60 -30.90
N HIS A 50 -18.84 21.31 -30.76
CA HIS A 50 -18.31 20.09 -30.15
C HIS A 50 -17.81 20.29 -28.71
N ALA A 51 -17.92 21.50 -28.17
CA ALA A 51 -17.50 21.84 -26.82
C ALA A 51 -18.51 21.34 -25.79
N HIS A 52 -18.03 20.60 -24.79
CA HIS A 52 -18.80 20.23 -23.61
C HIS A 52 -18.18 20.86 -22.37
N LEU A 53 -18.96 21.62 -21.63
CA LEU A 53 -18.62 22.08 -20.28
C LEU A 53 -18.61 20.87 -19.35
N VAL A 54 -17.49 20.68 -18.64
CA VAL A 54 -17.36 19.65 -17.61
C VAL A 54 -17.86 20.24 -16.30
N ARG A 55 -18.86 19.64 -15.66
CA ARG A 55 -19.32 20.00 -14.31
C ARG A 55 -19.04 18.90 -13.30
N VAL A 56 -18.70 19.30 -12.08
CA VAL A 56 -18.57 18.41 -10.92
C VAL A 56 -19.40 19.00 -9.81
N GLU A 57 -20.39 18.25 -9.30
CA GLU A 57 -21.28 18.70 -8.21
C GLU A 57 -21.94 20.07 -8.54
N GLY A 58 -22.37 20.24 -9.79
CA GLY A 58 -22.99 21.46 -10.29
C GLY A 58 -22.02 22.60 -10.64
N GLN A 59 -20.73 22.50 -10.30
CA GLN A 59 -19.73 23.55 -10.55
C GLN A 59 -18.96 23.35 -11.86
N PRO A 60 -18.70 24.41 -12.66
CA PRO A 60 -17.83 24.34 -13.83
C PRO A 60 -16.40 23.90 -13.45
N ALA A 61 -15.98 22.76 -13.96
CA ALA A 61 -14.69 22.13 -13.65
C ALA A 61 -13.73 22.06 -14.84
N GLY A 62 -14.22 22.29 -16.07
CA GLY A 62 -13.36 22.22 -17.25
C GLY A 62 -14.10 22.26 -18.59
N LEU A 63 -13.36 21.93 -19.65
CA LEU A 63 -13.83 21.82 -21.02
C LEU A 63 -13.35 20.48 -21.61
N PHE A 64 -14.25 19.79 -22.31
CA PHE A 64 -13.96 18.59 -23.07
C PHE A 64 -14.56 18.70 -24.47
N LYS A 65 -13.72 18.81 -25.50
CA LYS A 65 -14.12 19.02 -26.89
C LYS A 65 -13.61 17.87 -27.75
N TYR A 66 -14.53 17.16 -28.38
CA TYR A 66 -14.21 16.01 -29.22
C TYR A 66 -15.29 15.83 -30.29
N ARG A 67 -14.90 15.28 -31.43
CA ARG A 67 -15.84 14.93 -32.51
C ARG A 67 -15.47 13.63 -33.16
N PHE A 68 -16.44 13.00 -33.81
CA PHE A 68 -16.17 11.87 -34.69
C PHE A 68 -15.87 12.40 -36.10
N MET A 69 -14.81 11.89 -36.73
CA MET A 69 -14.34 12.23 -38.08
C MET A 69 -14.79 11.11 -39.03
N PRO A 70 -15.90 11.27 -39.78
CA PRO A 70 -16.50 10.15 -40.52
C PRO A 70 -15.68 9.68 -41.73
N GLN A 71 -14.94 10.58 -42.37
CA GLN A 71 -14.13 10.24 -43.55
C GLN A 71 -12.88 9.44 -43.15
N GLU A 72 -12.28 9.79 -42.01
CA GLU A 72 -11.06 9.20 -41.47
C GLU A 72 -11.33 8.10 -40.43
N GLN A 73 -12.60 7.82 -40.13
CA GLN A 73 -13.08 6.77 -39.23
C GLN A 73 -12.44 6.80 -37.83
N HIS A 74 -12.27 7.98 -37.25
CA HIS A 74 -11.68 8.13 -35.91
C HIS A 74 -12.37 9.21 -35.08
N TRP A 75 -12.23 9.11 -33.76
CA TRP A 75 -12.60 10.19 -32.84
C TRP A 75 -11.42 11.15 -32.68
N TYR A 76 -11.66 12.44 -32.82
CA TYR A 76 -10.63 13.46 -32.63
C TYR A 76 -10.90 14.21 -31.31
N LEU A 77 -10.03 13.99 -30.32
CA LEU A 77 -10.03 14.74 -29.07
C LEU A 77 -9.28 16.06 -29.29
N MET A 78 -10.06 17.13 -29.44
CA MET A 78 -9.57 18.46 -29.82
C MET A 78 -8.99 19.20 -28.63
N GLN A 79 -9.68 19.14 -27.48
CA GLN A 79 -9.32 19.95 -26.33
C GLN A 79 -9.80 19.28 -25.05
N ILE A 80 -8.90 19.21 -24.07
CA ILE A 80 -9.23 18.87 -22.69
C ILE A 80 -8.53 19.85 -21.77
N GLN A 81 -9.30 20.52 -20.92
CA GLN A 81 -8.79 21.47 -19.93
C GLN A 81 -9.55 21.28 -18.63
N ILE A 82 -8.82 21.09 -17.54
CA ILE A 82 -9.38 20.96 -16.21
C ILE A 82 -8.94 22.16 -15.40
N HIS A 83 -9.88 22.83 -14.76
CA HIS A 83 -9.61 23.97 -13.90
C HIS A 83 -8.65 23.56 -12.76
N PRO A 84 -7.65 24.38 -12.39
CA PRO A 84 -6.62 24.01 -11.40
C PRO A 84 -7.17 23.39 -10.11
N ASP A 85 -8.29 23.90 -9.60
CA ASP A 85 -8.92 23.39 -8.35
C ASP A 85 -9.39 21.93 -8.45
N PHE A 86 -9.60 21.43 -9.67
CA PHE A 86 -10.06 20.07 -9.97
C PHE A 86 -8.95 19.18 -10.56
N GLN A 87 -7.74 19.71 -10.74
CA GLN A 87 -6.59 18.93 -11.20
C GLN A 87 -6.11 17.96 -10.12
N ASN A 88 -5.34 16.94 -10.51
CA ASN A 88 -4.82 15.87 -9.64
C ASN A 88 -5.87 15.00 -8.93
N ARG A 89 -7.16 15.13 -9.30
CA ARG A 89 -8.27 14.30 -8.78
C ARG A 89 -8.71 13.18 -9.75
N GLY A 90 -7.96 12.93 -10.82
CA GLY A 90 -8.27 11.91 -11.82
C GLY A 90 -9.31 12.30 -12.88
N LEU A 91 -9.88 13.51 -12.82
CA LEU A 91 -10.96 13.95 -13.71
C LEU A 91 -10.63 13.86 -15.20
N GLY A 92 -9.45 14.36 -15.61
CA GLY A 92 -9.01 14.28 -17.00
C GLY A 92 -8.77 12.85 -17.50
N LYS A 93 -8.32 11.95 -16.61
CA LYS A 93 -8.15 10.52 -16.92
C LYS A 93 -9.52 9.90 -17.24
N LEU A 94 -10.50 10.12 -16.36
CA LEU A 94 -11.85 9.58 -16.48
C LEU A 94 -12.53 10.01 -17.80
N LEU A 95 -12.47 11.30 -18.14
CA LEU A 95 -13.08 11.82 -19.38
C LEU A 95 -12.49 11.17 -20.64
N ILE A 96 -11.16 11.00 -20.68
CA ILE A 96 -10.50 10.37 -21.82
C ILE A 96 -10.84 8.88 -21.87
N GLU A 97 -10.90 8.18 -20.74
CA GLU A 97 -11.31 6.78 -20.67
C GLU A 97 -12.74 6.57 -21.16
N THR A 98 -13.66 7.50 -20.86
CA THR A 98 -15.04 7.47 -21.40
C THR A 98 -15.05 7.57 -22.94
N LEU A 99 -14.28 8.50 -23.50
CA LEU A 99 -14.17 8.63 -24.97
C LEU A 99 -13.50 7.40 -25.60
N LEU A 100 -12.45 6.86 -24.97
CA LEU A 100 -11.78 5.64 -25.43
C LEU A 100 -12.74 4.44 -25.42
N ALA A 101 -13.56 4.29 -24.38
CA ALA A 101 -14.58 3.24 -24.31
C ALA A 101 -15.62 3.38 -25.44
N GLN A 102 -16.10 4.60 -25.69
CA GLN A 102 -17.03 4.90 -26.78
C GLN A 102 -16.43 4.58 -28.16
N ALA A 103 -15.18 4.94 -28.38
CA ALA A 103 -14.46 4.68 -29.62
C ALA A 103 -14.17 3.18 -29.81
N SER A 104 -13.79 2.49 -28.73
CA SER A 104 -13.53 1.05 -28.71
C SER A 104 -14.76 0.21 -29.02
N ALA A 105 -15.95 0.61 -28.53
CA ALA A 105 -17.21 -0.07 -28.85
C ALA A 105 -17.52 -0.07 -30.36
N ARG A 106 -16.90 0.84 -31.12
CA ARG A 106 -17.07 0.98 -32.58
C ARG A 106 -15.84 0.57 -33.38
N GLY A 107 -14.79 0.05 -32.71
CA GLY A 107 -13.53 -0.30 -33.37
C GLY A 107 -12.81 0.90 -34.00
N GLN A 108 -13.07 2.13 -33.53
CA GLN A 108 -12.51 3.37 -34.09
C GLN A 108 -11.37 3.93 -33.22
N PRO A 109 -10.24 4.38 -33.79
CA PRO A 109 -9.18 5.08 -33.05
C PRO A 109 -9.62 6.40 -32.44
N VAL A 110 -8.92 6.80 -31.38
CA VAL A 110 -8.95 8.17 -30.85
C VAL A 110 -7.62 8.84 -31.18
N VAL A 111 -7.68 10.02 -31.78
CA VAL A 111 -6.54 10.84 -32.18
C VAL A 111 -6.59 12.16 -31.41
N LEU A 112 -5.44 12.67 -30.99
CA LEU A 112 -5.30 13.99 -30.38
C LEU A 112 -4.02 14.67 -30.84
N SER A 113 -3.97 16.00 -30.73
CA SER A 113 -2.74 16.78 -30.82
C SER A 113 -2.35 17.36 -29.46
N VAL A 114 -1.05 17.40 -29.16
CA VAL A 114 -0.52 17.98 -27.91
C VAL A 114 0.79 18.73 -28.17
N LEU A 115 0.91 19.93 -27.59
CA LEU A 115 2.15 20.71 -27.65
C LEU A 115 3.33 19.91 -27.05
N LYS A 116 4.50 19.97 -27.68
CA LYS A 116 5.69 19.21 -27.25
C LYS A 116 6.13 19.52 -25.81
N ASN A 117 5.88 20.74 -25.33
CA ASN A 117 6.20 21.20 -23.97
C ASN A 117 5.08 20.92 -22.93
N ASN A 118 3.94 20.35 -23.33
CA ASN A 118 2.82 20.14 -22.43
C ASN A 118 2.97 18.83 -21.61
N PRO A 119 2.93 18.88 -20.26
CA PRO A 119 3.12 17.71 -19.41
C PRO A 119 2.01 16.66 -19.51
N ALA A 120 0.83 17.02 -20.03
CA ALA A 120 -0.30 16.10 -20.22
C ALA A 120 0.05 14.91 -21.13
N ARG A 121 1.11 15.02 -21.95
CA ARG A 121 1.64 13.89 -22.75
C ARG A 121 1.92 12.64 -21.92
N ARG A 122 2.37 12.78 -20.67
CA ARG A 122 2.60 11.63 -19.76
C ARG A 122 1.30 10.90 -19.40
N LEU A 123 0.18 11.63 -19.30
CA LEU A 123 -1.14 11.02 -19.12
C LEU A 123 -1.55 10.26 -20.37
N TYR A 124 -1.43 10.86 -21.55
CA TYR A 124 -1.80 10.20 -22.82
C TYR A 124 -1.03 8.91 -23.05
N HIS A 125 0.28 8.88 -22.79
CA HIS A 125 1.07 7.65 -22.89
C HIS A 125 0.59 6.53 -21.97
N ARG A 126 0.23 6.86 -20.72
CA ARG A 126 -0.33 5.90 -19.75
C ARG A 126 -1.69 5.38 -20.19
N LEU A 127 -2.46 6.20 -20.90
CA LEU A 127 -3.76 5.83 -21.48
C LEU A 127 -3.65 5.11 -22.84
N GLY A 128 -2.44 4.70 -23.24
CA GLY A 128 -2.25 3.90 -24.45
C GLY A 128 -2.01 4.69 -25.73
N PHE A 129 -2.04 6.02 -25.70
CA PHE A 129 -1.69 6.83 -26.87
C PHE A 129 -0.21 6.67 -27.24
N ARG A 130 0.06 6.68 -28.54
CA ARG A 130 1.41 6.65 -29.13
C ARG A 130 1.55 7.79 -30.13
N VAL A 131 2.73 8.39 -30.21
CA VAL A 131 3.03 9.41 -31.24
C VAL A 131 2.99 8.71 -32.59
N THR A 132 2.12 9.18 -33.48
CA THR A 132 1.98 8.67 -34.85
C THR A 132 2.47 9.65 -35.89
N ASP A 133 2.48 10.93 -35.56
CA ASP A 133 2.97 12.01 -36.42
C ASP A 133 3.38 13.21 -35.55
N GLN A 134 4.05 14.21 -36.13
CA GLN A 134 4.47 15.42 -35.42
C GLN A 134 4.64 16.61 -36.37
N THR A 135 4.39 17.80 -35.82
CA THR A 135 4.80 19.08 -36.44
C THR A 135 6.00 19.64 -35.70
N ASP A 136 6.46 20.84 -36.06
CA ASP A 136 7.50 21.54 -35.28
C ASP A 136 7.09 21.74 -33.82
N ARG A 137 5.80 21.98 -33.56
CA ARG A 137 5.27 22.42 -32.26
C ARG A 137 4.43 21.38 -31.52
N GLU A 138 3.91 20.37 -32.21
CA GLU A 138 2.96 19.40 -31.66
C GLU A 138 3.31 17.95 -31.98
N PHE A 139 2.88 17.04 -31.10
CA PHE A 139 2.78 15.61 -31.40
C PHE A 139 1.33 15.27 -31.71
N ILE A 140 1.13 14.54 -32.80
CA ILE A 140 -0.13 13.86 -33.09
C ILE A 140 -0.04 12.47 -32.48
N MET A 141 -0.94 12.17 -31.57
CA MET A 141 -0.97 10.91 -30.85
C MET A 141 -2.24 10.14 -31.15
N THR A 142 -2.10 8.85 -31.44
CA THR A 142 -3.23 7.95 -31.70
C THR A 142 -3.28 6.86 -30.63
N CYS A 143 -4.46 6.63 -30.08
CA CYS A 143 -4.82 5.42 -29.37
C CYS A 143 -5.75 4.61 -30.28
N ARG A 144 -5.23 3.53 -30.84
CA ARG A 144 -6.09 2.61 -31.60
C ARG A 144 -6.85 1.73 -30.60
N PRO A 145 -8.15 1.49 -30.81
CA PRO A 145 -8.81 0.40 -30.13
C PRO A 145 -7.99 -0.83 -30.47
N GLN A 146 -7.73 -1.64 -29.45
CA GLN A 146 -7.09 -2.91 -29.70
C GLN A 146 -8.01 -3.62 -30.68
N SER A 147 -7.53 -3.78 -31.94
CA SER A 147 -8.11 -4.72 -32.87
C SER A 147 -8.36 -6.01 -32.10
N GLN A 148 -9.38 -6.76 -32.49
CA GLN A 148 -9.45 -8.19 -32.18
C GLN A 148 -8.23 -8.95 -32.78
N GLN A 149 -6.99 -8.46 -32.64
CA GLN A 149 -5.92 -9.30 -32.12
C GLN A 149 -6.61 -10.10 -31.03
N LYS A 150 -6.74 -11.41 -31.30
CA LYS A 150 -7.21 -12.42 -30.38
C LYS A 150 -7.20 -11.84 -28.97
N GLN A 151 -8.35 -11.77 -28.32
CA GLN A 151 -8.33 -12.03 -26.90
C GLN A 151 -7.54 -13.34 -26.75
N THR A 152 -6.22 -13.26 -26.63
CA THR A 152 -5.62 -13.84 -25.45
C THR A 152 -6.40 -13.15 -24.36
N ARG A 153 -7.54 -13.75 -23.95
CA ARG A 153 -8.05 -13.57 -22.60
C ARG A 153 -6.77 -13.53 -21.79
N THR A 154 -6.50 -12.45 -21.05
CA THR A 154 -5.50 -12.53 -19.99
C THR A 154 -5.79 -13.88 -19.33
N PRO A 155 -4.87 -14.86 -19.42
CA PRO A 155 -5.21 -16.23 -19.08
C PRO A 155 -5.89 -16.20 -17.72
N CYS A 156 -7.13 -16.71 -17.67
CA CYS A 156 -7.83 -16.80 -16.41
C CYS A 156 -6.95 -17.64 -15.50
N MET A 157 -6.50 -17.05 -14.40
CA MET A 157 -5.70 -17.75 -13.41
C MET A 157 -6.58 -18.21 -12.27
N ASN A 158 -6.25 -19.37 -11.72
CA ASN A 158 -6.77 -19.81 -10.43
C ASN A 158 -5.91 -19.20 -9.32
N ILE A 159 -6.49 -18.31 -8.53
CA ILE A 159 -5.81 -17.52 -7.50
C ILE A 159 -6.34 -17.96 -6.13
N ALA A 160 -5.44 -18.17 -5.16
CA ALA A 160 -5.83 -18.26 -3.76
C ALA A 160 -5.23 -17.13 -2.93
N ILE A 161 -6.06 -16.51 -2.09
CA ILE A 161 -5.65 -15.54 -1.07
C ILE A 161 -5.74 -16.26 0.28
N LEU A 162 -4.61 -16.35 0.99
CA LEU A 162 -4.52 -17.14 2.22
C LEU A 162 -4.80 -16.29 3.47
N ASP A 163 -5.32 -16.93 4.52
CA ASP A 163 -5.42 -16.41 5.88
C ASP A 163 -6.16 -15.08 6.06
N ASP A 164 -7.20 -14.77 5.27
CA ASP A 164 -8.04 -13.58 5.47
C ASP A 164 -9.10 -13.83 6.56
N TYR A 165 -8.67 -13.85 7.82
CA TYR A 165 -9.51 -14.22 8.98
C TYR A 165 -10.85 -13.50 9.08
N GLN A 166 -10.97 -12.28 8.54
CA GLN A 166 -12.16 -11.45 8.62
C GLN A 166 -12.97 -11.39 7.31
N ASP A 167 -12.53 -12.10 6.26
CA ASP A 167 -13.13 -12.07 4.92
C ASP A 167 -13.34 -10.64 4.36
N THR A 168 -12.34 -9.79 4.56
CA THR A 168 -12.39 -8.36 4.22
C THR A 168 -11.75 -8.02 2.89
N VAL A 169 -10.87 -8.88 2.36
CA VAL A 169 -10.10 -8.61 1.13
C VAL A 169 -11.02 -8.43 -0.08
N ARG A 170 -12.11 -9.19 -0.16
CA ARG A 170 -13.13 -9.06 -1.22
C ARG A 170 -13.87 -7.71 -1.22
N GLN A 171 -13.76 -6.93 -0.15
CA GLN A 171 -14.45 -5.65 0.04
C GLN A 171 -13.54 -4.45 -0.25
N LEU A 172 -12.28 -4.70 -0.63
CA LEU A 172 -11.32 -3.67 -1.01
C LEU A 172 -11.61 -3.18 -2.43
N GLY A 173 -11.42 -1.88 -2.68
CA GLY A 173 -11.59 -1.31 -4.01
C GLY A 173 -10.62 -1.91 -5.02
N CYS A 174 -9.40 -2.26 -4.58
CA CYS A 174 -8.40 -2.91 -5.41
C CYS A 174 -8.76 -4.34 -5.83
N PHE A 175 -9.76 -4.99 -5.21
CA PHE A 175 -10.15 -6.37 -5.55
C PHE A 175 -10.60 -6.53 -7.01
N SER A 176 -11.17 -5.48 -7.60
CA SER A 176 -11.53 -5.40 -9.03
C SER A 176 -10.35 -5.62 -10.00
N LEU A 177 -9.10 -5.51 -9.52
CA LEU A 177 -7.91 -5.83 -10.32
C LEU A 177 -7.80 -7.33 -10.67
N LEU A 178 -8.56 -8.19 -9.97
CA LEU A 178 -8.64 -9.61 -10.23
C LEU A 178 -9.86 -10.00 -11.09
N ASP A 179 -10.60 -9.03 -11.64
CA ASP A 179 -11.74 -9.29 -12.51
C ASP A 179 -11.31 -10.16 -13.72
N GLY A 180 -12.05 -11.25 -13.95
CA GLY A 180 -11.73 -12.23 -15.01
C GLY A 180 -10.85 -13.40 -14.58
N HIS A 181 -10.38 -13.42 -13.33
CA HIS A 181 -9.71 -14.56 -12.69
C HIS A 181 -10.67 -15.35 -11.80
N GLN A 182 -10.32 -16.59 -11.45
CA GLN A 182 -11.02 -17.36 -10.41
C GLN A 182 -10.29 -17.14 -9.08
N VAL A 183 -10.98 -16.58 -8.09
CA VAL A 183 -10.36 -16.23 -6.79
C VAL A 183 -11.02 -17.02 -5.67
N GLN A 184 -10.24 -17.83 -4.96
CA GLN A 184 -10.62 -18.40 -3.68
C GLN A 184 -9.95 -17.64 -2.53
N ILE A 185 -10.69 -17.39 -1.46
CA ILE A 185 -10.17 -16.74 -0.25
C ILE A 185 -10.31 -17.72 0.91
N LEU A 186 -9.19 -18.07 1.53
CA LEU A 186 -9.15 -18.92 2.71
C LEU A 186 -9.18 -18.05 3.95
N THR A 187 -10.20 -18.20 4.78
CA THR A 187 -10.46 -17.34 5.95
C THR A 187 -9.94 -17.92 7.27
N LYS A 188 -9.09 -18.95 7.19
CA LYS A 188 -8.40 -19.55 8.34
C LYS A 188 -7.07 -20.15 7.89
N THR A 189 -6.20 -20.40 8.86
CA THR A 189 -4.92 -21.09 8.65
C THR A 189 -5.13 -22.60 8.66
N TYR A 190 -4.39 -23.29 7.81
CA TYR A 190 -4.43 -24.73 7.65
C TYR A 190 -3.02 -25.31 7.87
N ASP A 191 -2.95 -26.58 8.27
CA ASP A 191 -1.68 -27.31 8.23
C ASP A 191 -1.26 -27.58 6.77
N THR A 192 0.00 -27.98 6.57
CA THR A 192 0.58 -28.19 5.23
C THR A 192 -0.24 -29.16 4.37
N ALA A 193 -0.74 -30.25 4.94
CA ALA A 193 -1.47 -31.27 4.18
C ALA A 193 -2.86 -30.78 3.77
N GLN A 194 -3.58 -30.14 4.69
CA GLN A 194 -4.87 -29.52 4.42
C GLN A 194 -4.73 -28.38 3.40
N LEU A 195 -3.71 -27.55 3.56
CA LEU A 195 -3.44 -26.43 2.66
C LEU A 195 -3.12 -26.94 1.25
N ALA A 196 -2.23 -27.93 1.12
CA ALA A 196 -1.90 -28.54 -0.18
C ALA A 196 -3.15 -29.08 -0.90
N ALA A 197 -4.08 -29.72 -0.17
CA ALA A 197 -5.32 -30.21 -0.73
C ALA A 197 -6.23 -29.09 -1.27
N GLN A 198 -6.26 -27.92 -0.62
CA GLN A 198 -7.04 -26.75 -1.07
C GLN A 198 -6.40 -26.03 -2.28
N LEU A 199 -5.11 -26.23 -2.51
CA LEU A 199 -4.32 -25.46 -3.47
C LEU A 199 -3.93 -26.22 -4.74
N GLN A 200 -4.43 -27.45 -4.95
CA GLN A 200 -4.02 -28.31 -6.08
C GLN A 200 -4.17 -27.64 -7.45
N GLU A 201 -5.26 -26.92 -7.69
CA GLU A 201 -5.55 -26.26 -8.97
C GLU A 201 -5.07 -24.80 -9.02
N VAL A 202 -4.36 -24.33 -7.99
CA VAL A 202 -3.97 -22.92 -7.85
C VAL A 202 -2.70 -22.63 -8.64
N GLU A 203 -2.77 -21.57 -9.44
CA GLU A 203 -1.65 -21.08 -10.26
C GLU A 203 -0.97 -19.86 -9.64
N ALA A 204 -1.68 -19.08 -8.82
CA ALA A 204 -1.13 -17.94 -8.11
C ALA A 204 -1.58 -17.89 -6.65
N LEU A 205 -0.63 -17.70 -5.74
CA LEU A 205 -0.89 -17.42 -4.33
C LEU A 205 -0.70 -15.95 -4.03
N VAL A 206 -1.64 -15.36 -3.30
CA VAL A 206 -1.46 -14.04 -2.66
C VAL A 206 -1.32 -14.27 -1.16
N LEU A 207 -0.13 -13.96 -0.64
CA LEU A 207 0.18 -14.15 0.78
C LEU A 207 -0.09 -12.87 1.57
N ILE A 208 -0.73 -13.01 2.74
CA ILE A 208 -0.91 -11.91 3.69
C ILE A 208 0.25 -11.92 4.68
N ARG A 209 1.24 -11.07 4.43
CA ARG A 209 2.46 -10.95 5.23
C ARG A 209 3.05 -12.33 5.51
N GLU A 210 3.19 -12.73 6.77
CA GLU A 210 3.94 -13.92 7.19
C GLU A 210 3.03 -15.01 7.77
N ARG A 211 1.70 -14.90 7.57
CA ARG A 211 0.69 -15.79 8.18
C ARG A 211 0.87 -17.27 7.79
N THR A 212 1.27 -17.52 6.56
CA THR A 212 1.60 -18.86 6.06
C THR A 212 3.07 -18.94 5.68
N ARG A 213 3.77 -19.97 6.16
CA ARG A 213 5.13 -20.30 5.72
C ARG A 213 5.09 -21.14 4.44
N ILE A 214 5.90 -20.77 3.46
CA ILE A 214 6.08 -21.52 2.21
C ILE A 214 7.32 -22.40 2.34
N THR A 215 7.09 -23.69 2.58
CA THR A 215 8.12 -24.70 2.76
C THR A 215 8.36 -25.51 1.48
N ASP A 216 9.52 -26.17 1.37
CA ASP A 216 9.80 -27.13 0.30
C ASP A 216 8.74 -28.26 0.25
N GLU A 217 8.25 -28.71 1.41
CA GLU A 217 7.19 -29.72 1.52
C GLU A 217 5.87 -29.25 0.88
N LEU A 218 5.50 -27.99 1.09
CA LEU A 218 4.30 -27.41 0.47
C LEU A 218 4.51 -27.25 -1.03
N LEU A 219 5.64 -26.65 -1.46
CA LEU A 219 5.94 -26.42 -2.87
C LEU A 219 5.94 -27.73 -3.68
N ALA A 220 6.47 -28.82 -3.12
CA ALA A 220 6.47 -30.13 -3.77
C ALA A 220 5.08 -30.69 -4.09
N GLN A 221 4.05 -30.23 -3.37
CA GLN A 221 2.66 -30.69 -3.52
C GLN A 221 1.82 -29.77 -4.41
N LEU A 222 2.41 -28.69 -4.97
CA LEU A 222 1.71 -27.67 -5.75
C LEU A 222 2.28 -27.57 -7.18
N PRO A 223 2.09 -28.61 -8.03
CA PRO A 223 2.71 -28.66 -9.36
C PRO A 223 2.17 -27.58 -10.34
N ASN A 224 1.00 -27.01 -10.05
CA ASN A 224 0.37 -25.99 -10.88
C ASN A 224 0.75 -24.56 -10.47
N LEU A 225 1.42 -24.38 -9.33
CA LEU A 225 1.77 -23.08 -8.80
C LEU A 225 2.83 -22.42 -9.69
N LYS A 226 2.55 -21.19 -10.15
CA LYS A 226 3.41 -20.42 -11.05
C LYS A 226 3.88 -19.11 -10.42
N LEU A 227 3.07 -18.53 -9.53
CA LEU A 227 3.34 -17.24 -8.90
C LEU A 227 3.01 -17.25 -7.41
N ILE A 228 3.89 -16.66 -6.61
CA ILE A 228 3.57 -16.18 -5.27
C ILE A 228 3.69 -14.65 -5.28
N SER A 229 2.59 -13.96 -5.04
CA SER A 229 2.52 -12.51 -4.92
C SER A 229 2.43 -12.12 -3.44
N GLN A 230 3.55 -11.61 -2.91
CA GLN A 230 3.67 -11.23 -1.51
C GLN A 230 3.05 -9.85 -1.27
N THR A 231 2.15 -9.74 -0.28
CA THR A 231 1.82 -8.41 0.27
C THR A 231 3.03 -7.88 1.04
N GLY A 232 3.59 -6.75 0.61
CA GLY A 232 4.82 -6.17 1.16
C GLY A 232 6.10 -6.93 0.78
N LYS A 233 7.17 -6.74 1.55
CA LYS A 233 8.47 -7.39 1.30
C LYS A 233 8.51 -8.83 1.78
N VAL A 234 9.28 -9.66 1.07
CA VAL A 234 9.65 -11.03 1.47
C VAL A 234 10.46 -11.00 2.76
N SER A 235 10.29 -12.04 3.56
CA SER A 235 11.00 -12.27 4.83
C SER A 235 11.20 -13.77 5.05
N GLN A 236 11.48 -14.20 6.28
CA GLN A 236 11.88 -15.57 6.62
C GLN A 236 10.82 -16.65 6.33
N HIS A 237 9.57 -16.27 6.10
CA HIS A 237 8.47 -17.21 5.84
C HIS A 237 8.48 -17.81 4.44
N ILE A 238 9.29 -17.28 3.51
CA ILE A 238 9.41 -17.77 2.12
C ILE A 238 10.87 -17.82 1.67
N HIS A 239 11.30 -18.99 1.20
CA HIS A 239 12.63 -19.18 0.63
C HIS A 239 12.58 -19.00 -0.89
N VAL A 240 13.02 -17.83 -1.38
CA VAL A 240 12.98 -17.48 -2.82
C VAL A 240 13.74 -18.49 -3.69
N ASP A 241 14.87 -19.01 -3.20
CA ASP A 241 15.64 -20.04 -3.89
C ASP A 241 14.87 -21.36 -4.01
N ALA A 242 14.09 -21.73 -2.99
CA ALA A 242 13.21 -22.89 -3.05
C ALA A 242 12.13 -22.69 -4.10
N CYS A 243 11.42 -21.56 -4.06
CA CYS A 243 10.42 -21.22 -5.09
C CYS A 243 11.01 -21.30 -6.50
N THR A 244 12.23 -20.81 -6.69
CA THR A 244 12.94 -20.86 -7.97
C THR A 244 13.22 -22.29 -8.44
N ARG A 245 13.64 -23.21 -7.54
CA ARG A 245 13.82 -24.63 -7.87
C ARG A 245 12.54 -25.30 -8.36
N TYR A 246 11.39 -24.87 -7.86
CA TYR A 246 10.07 -25.36 -8.26
C TYR A 246 9.46 -24.59 -9.44
N GLY A 247 10.20 -23.66 -10.05
CA GLY A 247 9.68 -22.87 -11.19
C GLY A 247 8.59 -21.87 -10.80
N VAL A 248 8.56 -21.43 -9.54
CA VAL A 248 7.58 -20.48 -9.00
C VAL A 248 8.17 -19.08 -8.94
N ALA A 249 7.57 -18.14 -9.67
CA ALA A 249 7.92 -16.72 -9.59
C ALA A 249 7.52 -16.16 -8.21
N VAL A 250 8.35 -15.29 -7.63
CA VAL A 250 8.01 -14.61 -6.35
C VAL A 250 8.03 -13.11 -6.60
N ALA A 251 6.87 -12.46 -6.48
CA ALA A 251 6.76 -11.01 -6.63
C ALA A 251 6.58 -10.33 -5.28
N GLU A 252 7.33 -9.26 -5.03
CA GLU A 252 7.19 -8.47 -3.80
C GLU A 252 6.21 -7.31 -3.98
N GLY A 253 5.50 -6.99 -2.90
CA GLY A 253 4.71 -5.78 -2.78
C GLY A 253 5.44 -4.62 -2.12
N THR A 254 4.66 -3.62 -1.72
CA THR A 254 5.11 -2.47 -0.94
C THR A 254 4.34 -2.40 0.38
N GLY A 255 4.82 -1.61 1.34
CA GLY A 255 4.16 -1.45 2.65
C GLY A 255 4.36 -0.06 3.24
N SER A 256 3.48 0.31 4.17
CA SER A 256 3.49 1.60 4.85
C SER A 256 3.81 1.44 6.35
N PRO A 257 4.64 2.32 6.93
CA PRO A 257 4.93 2.31 8.37
C PRO A 257 3.84 2.99 9.22
N VAL A 258 2.77 3.53 8.61
CA VAL A 258 1.77 4.38 9.29
C VAL A 258 0.91 3.55 10.24
N ALA A 259 0.14 2.59 9.71
CA ALA A 259 -0.75 1.73 10.49
C ALA A 259 -0.04 1.05 11.68
N PRO A 260 1.13 0.39 11.51
CA PRO A 260 1.79 -0.26 12.65
C PRO A 260 2.31 0.74 13.70
N ALA A 261 2.70 1.96 13.28
CA ALA A 261 3.09 2.99 14.23
C ALA A 261 1.89 3.50 15.03
N GLU A 262 0.74 3.72 14.38
CA GLU A 262 -0.48 4.16 15.05
C GLU A 262 -1.04 3.08 15.99
N LEU A 263 -1.01 1.80 15.60
CA LEU A 263 -1.38 0.71 16.50
C LEU A 263 -0.45 0.64 17.71
N CYS A 264 0.87 0.70 17.51
CA CYS A 264 1.82 0.68 18.62
C CYS A 264 1.53 1.81 19.63
N TRP A 265 1.21 3.00 19.14
CA TRP A 265 0.81 4.11 20.01
C TRP A 265 -0.53 3.86 20.73
N SER A 266 -1.51 3.30 20.02
CA SER A 266 -2.78 2.85 20.62
C SER A 266 -2.55 1.87 21.77
N LEU A 267 -1.68 0.87 21.58
CA LEU A 267 -1.29 -0.10 22.60
C LEU A 267 -0.60 0.56 23.80
N ILE A 268 0.33 1.49 23.57
CA ILE A 268 0.99 2.26 24.64
C ILE A 268 -0.05 3.00 25.48
N MET A 269 -0.99 3.69 24.84
CA MET A 269 -2.04 4.45 25.53
C MET A 269 -3.02 3.53 26.26
N ALA A 270 -3.48 2.46 25.61
CA ALA A 270 -4.44 1.52 26.17
C ALA A 270 -3.87 0.79 27.40
N ALA A 271 -2.63 0.31 27.32
CA ALA A 271 -1.95 -0.34 28.44
C ALA A 271 -1.72 0.65 29.60
N SER A 272 -1.16 1.83 29.31
CA SER A 272 -0.87 2.85 30.34
C SER A 272 -2.10 3.35 31.09
N ARG A 273 -3.29 3.22 30.50
CA ARG A 273 -4.57 3.64 31.09
C ARG A 273 -5.46 2.48 31.53
N HIS A 274 -5.00 1.23 31.40
CA HIS A 274 -5.77 0.01 31.67
C HIS A 274 -7.13 0.00 30.96
N LEU A 275 -7.17 0.56 29.75
CA LEU A 275 -8.42 0.88 29.05
C LEU A 275 -9.28 -0.37 28.77
N PRO A 276 -8.72 -1.50 28.28
CA PRO A 276 -9.51 -2.72 28.09
C PRO A 276 -10.09 -3.25 29.40
N GLY A 277 -9.28 -3.30 30.47
CA GLY A 277 -9.73 -3.74 31.79
C GLY A 277 -10.89 -2.91 32.35
N TYR A 278 -10.80 -1.58 32.26
CA TYR A 278 -11.91 -0.70 32.65
C TYR A 278 -13.16 -0.91 31.79
N ARG A 279 -13.01 -1.07 30.47
CA ARG A 279 -14.12 -1.31 29.55
C ARG A 279 -14.84 -2.63 29.88
N ASP A 280 -14.08 -3.69 30.13
CA ASP A 280 -14.64 -5.03 30.37
C ASP A 280 -15.39 -5.11 31.70
N GLN A 281 -14.85 -4.48 32.74
CA GLN A 281 -15.52 -4.37 34.04
C GLN A 281 -16.79 -3.51 33.97
N LEU A 282 -16.75 -2.38 33.25
CA LEU A 282 -17.95 -1.55 33.04
C LEU A 282 -19.05 -2.30 32.30
N ALA A 283 -18.71 -3.11 31.29
CA ALA A 283 -19.66 -3.96 30.57
C ALA A 283 -20.34 -5.00 31.47
N GLN A 284 -19.72 -5.35 32.60
CA GLN A 284 -20.26 -6.25 33.63
C GLN A 284 -20.98 -5.49 34.76
N GLY A 285 -21.11 -4.16 34.67
CA GLY A 285 -21.78 -3.33 35.67
C GLY A 285 -20.87 -2.86 36.81
N HIS A 286 -19.56 -3.10 36.74
CA HIS A 286 -18.61 -2.67 37.76
C HIS A 286 -18.04 -1.28 37.43
N TRP A 287 -18.54 -0.25 38.13
CA TRP A 287 -18.10 1.13 37.92
C TRP A 287 -16.67 1.36 38.40
N GLN A 288 -15.82 1.89 37.51
CA GLN A 288 -14.43 2.30 37.80
C GLN A 288 -13.55 1.17 38.36
N GLN A 289 -13.82 -0.08 37.97
CA GLN A 289 -12.97 -1.25 38.29
C GLN A 289 -12.15 -1.68 37.06
N ASN A 290 -10.97 -2.27 37.26
CA ASN A 290 -10.15 -2.85 36.19
C ASN A 290 -9.43 -4.15 36.62
N GLY A 291 -9.98 -4.86 37.61
CA GLY A 291 -9.33 -6.01 38.23
C GLY A 291 -8.29 -5.57 39.27
N THR A 292 -7.05 -6.04 39.12
CA THR A 292 -5.96 -5.83 40.09
C THR A 292 -4.95 -4.76 39.68
N LEU A 293 -5.18 -4.06 38.55
CA LEU A 293 -4.17 -3.19 37.92
C LEU A 293 -4.03 -1.80 38.57
N GLY A 294 -5.06 -1.32 39.26
CA GLY A 294 -5.00 -0.04 39.96
C GLY A 294 -5.12 1.17 39.04
N LEU A 295 -4.54 2.31 39.43
CA LEU A 295 -4.63 3.55 38.65
C LEU A 295 -3.72 3.50 37.42
N GLY A 296 -4.25 3.92 36.28
CA GLY A 296 -3.42 4.20 35.10
C GLY A 296 -2.50 5.42 35.31
N ARG A 297 -1.58 5.63 34.37
CA ARG A 297 -0.57 6.69 34.42
C ARG A 297 -0.59 7.59 33.18
N THR A 298 -0.13 8.83 33.34
CA THR A 298 0.13 9.74 32.22
C THR A 298 1.47 9.41 31.56
N LEU A 299 1.58 9.68 30.26
CA LEU A 299 2.83 9.55 29.52
C LEU A 299 3.74 10.78 29.65
N HIS A 300 3.15 11.96 29.85
CA HIS A 300 3.89 13.21 29.97
C HIS A 300 4.95 13.13 31.07
N GLY A 301 6.19 13.54 30.75
CA GLY A 301 7.34 13.50 31.65
C GLY A 301 8.03 12.14 31.77
N LEU A 302 7.44 11.05 31.24
CA LEU A 302 8.08 9.73 31.24
C LEU A 302 9.12 9.61 30.10
N THR A 303 10.05 8.66 30.25
CA THR A 303 11.04 8.30 29.23
C THR A 303 10.51 7.18 28.32
N LEU A 304 10.47 7.45 27.02
CA LEU A 304 10.17 6.49 25.96
C LEU A 304 11.46 5.95 25.34
N GLY A 305 11.81 4.72 25.69
CA GLY A 305 12.86 3.93 25.06
C GLY A 305 12.40 3.37 23.71
N ILE A 306 13.13 3.66 22.64
CA ILE A 306 12.90 3.13 21.29
C ILE A 306 14.11 2.31 20.84
N TRP A 307 13.95 0.99 20.72
CA TRP A 307 15.00 0.14 20.15
C TRP A 307 14.74 -0.07 18.66
N GLY A 308 15.54 0.62 17.82
CA GLY A 308 15.43 0.59 16.36
C GLY A 308 14.81 1.87 15.81
N TYR A 309 15.63 2.71 15.17
CA TYR A 309 15.22 4.04 14.70
C TYR A 309 14.89 4.07 13.20
N GLY A 310 14.18 3.04 12.73
CA GLY A 310 13.70 2.93 11.35
C GLY A 310 12.42 3.74 11.10
N LYS A 311 11.75 3.49 9.96
CA LYS A 311 10.53 4.22 9.55
C LYS A 311 9.41 4.21 10.59
N ILE A 312 9.25 3.11 11.35
CA ILE A 312 8.25 2.99 12.42
C ILE A 312 8.78 3.69 13.70
N GLY A 313 9.98 3.36 14.16
CA GLY A 313 10.57 3.97 15.37
C GLY A 313 10.65 5.50 15.30
N GLN A 314 10.93 6.08 14.14
CA GLN A 314 10.90 7.53 13.92
C GLN A 314 9.51 8.14 14.14
N ARG A 315 8.44 7.44 13.77
CA ARG A 315 7.06 7.90 14.02
C ARG A 315 6.72 7.81 15.50
N ILE A 316 7.09 6.72 16.15
CA ILE A 316 6.91 6.53 17.60
C ILE A 316 7.66 7.60 18.40
N ALA A 317 8.89 7.95 18.00
CA ALA A 317 9.64 9.05 18.61
C ALA A 317 8.90 10.39 18.50
N ARG A 318 8.31 10.68 17.34
CA ARG A 318 7.51 11.89 17.14
C ARG A 318 6.24 11.90 17.99
N TYR A 319 5.58 10.75 18.17
CA TYR A 319 4.42 10.64 19.04
C TYR A 319 4.81 10.86 20.51
N GLY A 320 5.88 10.20 20.97
CA GLY A 320 6.44 10.41 22.31
C GLY A 320 6.75 11.88 22.60
N ALA A 321 7.48 12.53 21.69
CA ALA A 321 7.80 13.95 21.82
C ALA A 321 6.54 14.85 21.87
N ALA A 322 5.55 14.58 21.01
CA ALA A 322 4.30 15.33 21.01
C ALA A 322 3.48 15.17 22.30
N PHE A 323 3.64 14.04 23.00
CA PHE A 323 3.03 13.78 24.32
C PHE A 323 3.89 14.30 25.49
N GLY A 324 5.02 14.95 25.22
CA GLY A 324 5.94 15.47 26.23
C GLY A 324 6.73 14.37 26.95
N MET A 325 7.02 13.26 26.27
CA MET A 325 7.94 12.23 26.77
C MET A 325 9.39 12.59 26.41
N THR A 326 10.34 12.18 27.25
CA THR A 326 11.76 12.17 26.89
C THR A 326 12.02 10.96 26.01
N VAL A 327 12.45 11.16 24.77
CA VAL A 327 12.75 10.05 23.85
C VAL A 327 14.21 9.62 23.98
N LEU A 328 14.43 8.34 24.26
CA LEU A 328 15.74 7.70 24.37
C LEU A 328 15.86 6.59 23.32
N VAL A 329 16.80 6.71 22.40
CA VAL A 329 16.97 5.76 21.28
C VAL A 329 18.15 4.81 21.52
N TRP A 330 17.94 3.52 21.24
CA TRP A 330 18.98 2.50 21.15
C TRP A 330 18.87 1.71 19.85
N GLY A 331 19.97 1.08 19.41
CA GLY A 331 20.02 0.31 18.17
C GLY A 331 21.40 0.33 17.52
N SER A 332 21.43 0.10 16.20
CA SER A 332 22.67 0.22 15.42
C SER A 332 23.27 1.62 15.52
N GLU A 333 24.56 1.76 15.21
CA GLU A 333 25.21 3.09 15.15
C GLU A 333 24.46 4.05 14.23
N THR A 334 24.04 3.58 13.06
CA THR A 334 23.23 4.36 12.11
C THR A 334 21.91 4.83 12.72
N SER A 335 21.25 4.00 13.54
CA SER A 335 20.02 4.39 14.23
C SER A 335 20.27 5.50 15.25
N ARG A 336 21.36 5.37 16.03
CA ARG A 336 21.73 6.34 17.06
C ARG A 336 22.16 7.67 16.44
N GLU A 337 22.96 7.63 15.39
CA GLU A 337 23.40 8.83 14.69
C GLU A 337 22.23 9.60 14.06
N LEU A 338 21.32 8.90 13.38
CA LEU A 338 20.12 9.53 12.82
C LEU A 338 19.21 10.11 13.91
N ALA A 339 19.10 9.46 15.06
CA ALA A 339 18.32 9.97 16.18
C ALA A 339 18.91 11.29 16.73
N ARG A 340 20.23 11.38 16.89
CA ARG A 340 20.91 12.61 17.30
C ARG A 340 20.70 13.74 16.29
N GLN A 341 20.78 13.44 15.00
CA GLN A 341 20.50 14.40 13.93
C GLN A 341 19.06 14.94 13.98
N HIS A 342 18.11 14.13 14.42
CA HIS A 342 16.73 14.54 14.63
C HIS A 342 16.48 15.17 16.01
N GLY A 343 17.51 15.37 16.83
CA GLY A 343 17.41 16.02 18.14
C GLY A 343 16.96 15.11 19.28
N PHE A 344 17.04 13.79 19.12
CA PHE A 344 16.71 12.83 20.16
C PHE A 344 17.95 12.32 20.90
N THR A 345 17.78 12.00 22.19
CA THR A 345 18.84 11.41 23.02
C THR A 345 19.06 9.95 22.64
N THR A 346 20.30 9.47 22.75
CA THR A 346 20.68 8.07 22.54
C THR A 346 21.21 7.47 23.83
N ALA A 347 20.86 6.22 24.12
CA ALA A 347 21.42 5.52 25.27
C ALA A 347 22.90 5.17 25.05
N ASP A 348 23.69 5.24 26.13
CA ASP A 348 25.13 4.93 26.10
C ASP A 348 25.40 3.43 25.96
N SER A 349 24.47 2.61 26.48
CA SER A 349 24.54 1.15 26.40
C SER A 349 23.15 0.53 26.34
N LYS A 350 23.09 -0.76 25.96
CA LYS A 350 21.85 -1.55 26.08
C LYS A 350 21.36 -1.57 27.53
N ALA A 351 22.24 -1.73 28.51
CA ALA A 351 21.85 -1.76 29.91
C ALA A 351 21.20 -0.43 30.36
N ALA A 352 21.79 0.71 30.00
CA ALA A 352 21.21 2.03 30.28
C ALA A 352 19.84 2.20 29.61
N PHE A 353 19.70 1.72 28.37
CA PHE A 353 18.42 1.77 27.66
C PHE A 353 17.28 1.05 28.42
N PHE A 354 17.52 -0.15 28.96
CA PHE A 354 16.51 -0.87 29.75
C PHE A 354 16.29 -0.25 31.13
N ALA A 355 17.33 0.28 31.76
CA ALA A 355 17.24 0.88 33.09
C ALA A 355 16.52 2.24 33.10
N ASP A 356 16.68 3.05 32.06
CA ASP A 356 16.22 4.44 32.04
C ASP A 356 14.81 4.61 31.46
N ALA A 357 14.31 3.66 30.66
CA ALA A 357 13.01 3.74 30.01
C ALA A 357 11.84 3.39 30.96
N ASP A 358 10.79 4.22 30.94
CA ASP A 358 9.51 3.93 31.62
C ASP A 358 8.54 3.18 30.69
N VAL A 359 8.67 3.43 29.38
CA VAL A 359 8.04 2.70 28.29
C VAL A 359 9.14 2.30 27.31
N LEU A 360 9.28 1.02 26.97
CA LEU A 360 10.29 0.50 26.06
C LEU A 360 9.61 -0.15 24.87
N SER A 361 9.88 0.29 23.64
CA SER A 361 9.26 -0.24 22.42
C SER A 361 10.29 -0.76 21.41
N LEU A 362 10.05 -1.97 20.89
CA LEU A 362 10.89 -2.61 19.88
C LEU A 362 10.40 -2.32 18.46
N HIS A 363 11.32 -1.89 17.59
CA HIS A 363 11.11 -1.61 16.16
C HIS A 363 12.24 -2.18 15.29
N LEU A 364 12.50 -3.47 15.46
CA LEU A 364 13.58 -4.19 14.78
C LEU A 364 13.02 -5.19 13.78
N ARG A 365 13.76 -5.42 12.70
CA ARG A 365 13.53 -6.58 11.83
C ARG A 365 14.14 -7.81 12.48
N LEU A 366 13.46 -8.95 12.42
CA LEU A 366 14.04 -10.24 12.83
C LEU A 366 15.06 -10.73 11.79
N ASN A 367 16.26 -11.05 12.27
CA ASN A 367 17.34 -11.74 11.57
C ASN A 367 18.26 -12.39 12.62
N ASP A 368 19.30 -13.10 12.19
CA ASP A 368 20.20 -13.83 13.08
C ASP A 368 20.86 -12.94 14.14
N ALA A 369 21.16 -11.67 13.82
CA ALA A 369 21.79 -10.75 14.75
C ALA A 369 20.82 -10.15 15.78
N THR A 370 19.50 -10.14 15.51
CA THR A 370 18.50 -9.58 16.42
C THR A 370 17.65 -10.63 17.12
N ARG A 371 17.73 -11.89 16.68
CA ARG A 371 17.03 -13.02 17.31
C ARG A 371 17.49 -13.16 18.76
N HIS A 372 16.54 -13.19 19.68
CA HIS A 372 16.77 -13.28 21.13
C HIS A 372 17.72 -12.19 21.67
N SER A 373 17.74 -11.01 21.04
CA SER A 373 18.61 -9.90 21.44
C SER A 373 18.17 -9.21 22.74
N VAL A 374 16.89 -9.38 23.11
CA VAL A 374 16.35 -9.05 24.43
C VAL A 374 16.38 -10.31 25.29
N THR A 375 17.21 -10.32 26.32
CA THR A 375 17.39 -11.46 27.22
C THR A 375 16.64 -11.29 28.53
N GLN A 376 16.53 -12.36 29.34
CA GLN A 376 16.02 -12.24 30.72
C GLN A 376 16.76 -11.17 31.53
N SER A 377 18.08 -11.08 31.38
CA SER A 377 18.88 -10.10 32.13
C SER A 377 18.56 -8.66 31.73
N ASP A 378 18.18 -8.42 30.47
CA ASP A 378 17.78 -7.09 30.03
C ASP A 378 16.43 -6.69 30.63
N LEU A 379 15.46 -7.61 30.61
CA LEU A 379 14.12 -7.41 31.17
C LEU A 379 14.16 -7.14 32.68
N ALA A 380 15.08 -7.80 33.40
CA ALA A 380 15.30 -7.58 34.82
C ALA A 380 15.77 -6.16 35.15
N LEU A 381 16.46 -5.48 34.23
CA LEU A 381 16.91 -4.09 34.41
C LEU A 381 15.78 -3.07 34.29
N MET A 382 14.64 -3.46 33.73
CA MET A 382 13.50 -2.55 33.59
C MET A 382 12.98 -2.09 34.95
N LYS A 383 12.56 -0.82 35.02
CA LYS A 383 12.01 -0.23 36.24
C LYS A 383 10.75 -0.97 36.72
N PRO A 384 10.49 -0.98 38.04
CA PRO A 384 9.15 -1.23 38.56
C PRO A 384 8.11 -0.33 37.86
N GLY A 385 6.94 -0.87 37.54
CA GLY A 385 5.90 -0.11 36.83
C GLY A 385 6.17 0.20 35.35
N SER A 386 7.27 -0.28 34.76
CA SER A 386 7.59 -0.03 33.35
C SER A 386 6.67 -0.78 32.38
N LEU A 387 6.58 -0.31 31.13
CA LEU A 387 5.80 -0.92 30.06
C LEU A 387 6.70 -1.38 28.92
N PHE A 388 6.76 -2.69 28.69
CA PHE A 388 7.42 -3.28 27.52
C PHE A 388 6.45 -3.36 26.33
N VAL A 389 6.87 -2.99 25.14
CA VAL A 389 6.01 -2.96 23.95
C VAL A 389 6.70 -3.67 22.79
N ASN A 390 6.03 -4.68 22.24
CA ASN A 390 6.52 -5.39 21.06
C ASN A 390 5.44 -5.49 19.99
N THR A 391 5.62 -4.68 18.94
CA THR A 391 4.84 -4.73 17.68
C THR A 391 5.74 -5.13 16.50
N SER A 392 6.88 -5.76 16.80
CA SER A 392 7.87 -6.19 15.83
C SER A 392 7.79 -7.70 15.61
N ARG A 393 8.51 -8.51 16.39
CA ARG A 393 8.54 -9.99 16.29
C ARG A 393 8.77 -10.57 17.68
N ALA A 394 8.11 -11.66 18.03
CA ALA A 394 8.24 -12.29 19.35
C ALA A 394 9.67 -12.83 19.56
N GLU A 395 10.27 -13.39 18.50
CA GLU A 395 11.60 -14.00 18.52
C GLU A 395 12.75 -12.98 18.68
N LEU A 396 12.45 -11.68 18.84
CA LEU A 396 13.44 -10.70 19.32
C LEU A 396 13.75 -10.89 20.81
N VAL A 397 12.82 -11.50 21.55
CA VAL A 397 12.93 -11.81 22.97
C VAL A 397 13.31 -13.27 23.16
N GLU A 398 14.18 -13.55 24.13
CA GLU A 398 14.54 -14.91 24.52
C GLU A 398 13.29 -15.74 24.89
N PRO A 399 13.19 -17.01 24.44
CA PRO A 399 12.04 -17.87 24.74
C PRO A 399 11.71 -17.93 26.23
N GLY A 400 10.44 -17.65 26.55
CA GLY A 400 9.92 -17.68 27.93
C GLY A 400 10.48 -16.61 28.87
N ALA A 401 11.37 -15.72 28.45
CA ALA A 401 11.95 -14.69 29.33
C ALA A 401 10.91 -13.63 29.73
N LEU A 402 10.09 -13.18 28.77
CA LEU A 402 9.06 -12.18 29.04
C LEU A 402 7.99 -12.70 30.01
N TRP A 403 7.54 -13.94 29.84
CA TRP A 403 6.57 -14.55 30.74
C TRP A 403 7.12 -14.70 32.17
N ARG A 404 8.37 -15.16 32.31
CA ARG A 404 9.05 -15.28 33.61
C ARG A 404 9.13 -13.94 34.32
N GLU A 405 9.55 -12.90 33.61
CA GLU A 405 9.68 -11.55 34.17
C GLU A 405 8.33 -11.00 34.64
N LEU A 406 7.31 -11.03 33.77
CA LEU A 406 6.00 -10.43 34.06
C LEU A 406 5.19 -11.21 35.09
N SER A 407 5.41 -12.52 35.20
CA SER A 407 4.81 -13.35 36.24
C SER A 407 5.42 -13.08 37.61
N ALA A 408 6.73 -12.85 37.67
CA ALA A 408 7.44 -12.54 38.92
C ALA A 408 7.23 -11.09 39.39
N HIS A 409 6.92 -10.18 38.45
CA HIS A 409 6.79 -8.74 38.71
C HIS A 409 5.45 -8.19 38.17
N PRO A 410 4.34 -8.35 38.92
CA PRO A 410 3.00 -7.92 38.48
C PRO A 410 2.84 -6.42 38.25
N ASP A 411 3.77 -5.61 38.75
CA ASP A 411 3.83 -4.17 38.55
C ASP A 411 4.42 -3.78 37.18
N LYS A 412 5.29 -4.62 36.59
CA LYS A 412 5.75 -4.47 35.21
C LYS A 412 4.62 -4.86 34.26
N GLN A 413 4.52 -4.17 33.14
CA GLN A 413 3.44 -4.38 32.15
C GLN A 413 4.02 -4.67 30.77
N ALA A 414 3.22 -5.32 29.92
CA ALA A 414 3.53 -5.44 28.50
C ALA A 414 2.34 -5.14 27.60
N ALA A 415 2.63 -4.65 26.39
CA ALA A 415 1.67 -4.53 25.29
C ALA A 415 2.24 -5.19 24.03
N LEU A 416 1.59 -6.24 23.56
CA LEU A 416 2.10 -7.17 22.55
C LEU A 416 1.13 -7.28 21.37
N ASP A 417 1.68 -7.27 20.16
CA ASP A 417 0.91 -7.54 18.94
C ASP A 417 1.43 -8.78 18.20
N VAL A 418 2.44 -9.49 18.73
CA VAL A 418 3.13 -10.58 18.02
C VAL A 418 3.48 -11.71 18.98
N PHE A 419 3.43 -12.94 18.47
CA PHE A 419 3.65 -14.16 19.24
C PHE A 419 4.54 -15.15 18.48
N ASP A 420 5.19 -16.08 19.19
CA ASP A 420 6.06 -17.09 18.54
C ASP A 420 5.25 -18.03 17.64
N HIS A 421 4.02 -18.33 18.05
CA HIS A 421 3.06 -19.11 17.29
C HIS A 421 1.81 -18.27 17.06
N GLU A 422 1.46 -18.07 15.78
CA GLU A 422 0.27 -17.35 15.37
C GLU A 422 -0.57 -18.27 14.47
N PRO A 423 -1.86 -18.51 14.79
CA PRO A 423 -2.67 -17.86 15.84
C PRO A 423 -2.32 -18.28 17.29
N ALA A 424 -2.19 -17.28 18.17
CA ALA A 424 -1.99 -17.48 19.60
C ALA A 424 -3.34 -17.70 20.31
N THR A 425 -3.37 -18.66 21.23
CA THR A 425 -4.55 -19.00 22.05
C THR A 425 -4.13 -19.18 23.51
N PRO A 426 -5.06 -19.08 24.48
CA PRO A 426 -4.74 -19.28 25.89
C PRO A 426 -4.08 -20.64 26.21
N GLU A 427 -4.28 -21.65 25.35
CA GLU A 427 -3.69 -22.97 25.49
C GLU A 427 -2.21 -23.04 25.05
N ASN A 428 -1.79 -22.20 24.11
CA ASN A 428 -0.44 -22.24 23.54
C ASN A 428 0.43 -21.00 23.87
N GLU A 429 -0.18 -19.92 24.37
CA GLU A 429 0.50 -18.67 24.68
C GLU A 429 0.20 -18.22 26.12
N PRO A 430 1.11 -18.51 27.08
CA PRO A 430 0.88 -18.21 28.48
C PRO A 430 0.82 -16.71 28.78
N LEU A 431 1.39 -15.84 27.93
CA LEU A 431 1.29 -14.38 28.10
C LEU A 431 -0.16 -13.88 28.02
N LEU A 432 -1.07 -14.59 27.33
CA LEU A 432 -2.49 -14.22 27.25
C LEU A 432 -3.24 -14.38 28.58
N THR A 433 -2.65 -15.07 29.55
CA THR A 433 -3.27 -15.31 30.87
C THR A 433 -2.89 -14.27 31.92
N LEU A 434 -1.90 -13.42 31.63
CA LEU A 434 -1.36 -12.47 32.58
C LEU A 434 -2.16 -11.15 32.56
N PRO A 435 -2.67 -10.66 33.71
CA PRO A 435 -3.50 -9.45 33.76
C PRO A 435 -2.72 -8.17 33.42
N ASN A 436 -1.40 -8.17 33.63
CA ASN A 436 -0.47 -7.09 33.31
C ASN A 436 0.02 -7.13 31.84
N VAL A 437 -0.58 -7.98 31.00
CA VAL A 437 -0.29 -8.07 29.56
C VAL A 437 -1.50 -7.66 28.75
N LEU A 438 -1.34 -6.63 27.93
CA LEU A 438 -2.28 -6.29 26.86
C LEU A 438 -1.81 -6.97 25.56
N SER A 439 -2.68 -7.74 24.93
CA SER A 439 -2.36 -8.47 23.71
C SER A 439 -3.34 -8.16 22.59
N THR A 440 -2.84 -8.01 21.37
CA THR A 440 -3.65 -7.90 20.15
C THR A 440 -3.20 -8.92 19.09
N PRO A 441 -4.11 -9.41 18.23
CA PRO A 441 -3.84 -10.55 17.35
C PRO A 441 -3.15 -10.13 16.04
N HIS A 442 -1.94 -9.57 16.13
CA HIS A 442 -1.12 -9.14 14.99
C HIS A 442 -1.85 -8.23 14.00
N ILE A 443 -2.44 -7.17 14.54
CA ILE A 443 -3.23 -6.20 13.80
C ILE A 443 -2.44 -4.96 13.37
N GLY A 444 -1.13 -4.92 13.59
CA GLY A 444 -0.27 -3.78 13.24
C GLY A 444 -0.40 -3.33 11.79
N TYR A 445 -0.58 -4.27 10.87
CA TYR A 445 -0.80 -3.98 9.46
C TYR A 445 -2.26 -4.12 9.01
N VAL A 446 -3.16 -4.57 9.90
CA VAL A 446 -4.57 -4.87 9.63
C VAL A 446 -5.40 -3.60 9.77
N GLU A 447 -5.34 -2.78 8.72
CA GLU A 447 -6.03 -1.49 8.63
C GLU A 447 -6.47 -1.26 7.18
N ARG A 448 -7.59 -0.55 6.95
CA ARG A 448 -8.22 -0.37 5.63
C ARG A 448 -7.23 0.13 4.56
N ASN A 449 -6.54 1.24 4.81
CA ASN A 449 -5.63 1.84 3.83
C ASN A 449 -4.37 1.00 3.64
N SER A 450 -3.87 0.40 4.71
CA SER A 450 -2.77 -0.56 4.70
C SER A 450 -3.11 -1.76 3.80
N TYR A 451 -4.29 -2.36 3.97
CA TYR A 451 -4.79 -3.45 3.13
C TYR A 451 -4.94 -3.02 1.67
N GLU A 452 -5.60 -1.88 1.39
CA GLU A 452 -5.72 -1.36 0.01
C GLU A 452 -4.34 -1.23 -0.66
N LEU A 453 -3.33 -0.68 0.02
CA LEU A 453 -1.98 -0.55 -0.52
C LEU A 453 -1.32 -1.92 -0.78
N TYR A 454 -1.38 -2.81 0.21
CA TYR A 454 -0.77 -4.13 0.15
C TYR A 454 -1.35 -4.96 -0.99
N PHE A 455 -2.68 -5.09 -1.01
CA PHE A 455 -3.38 -5.91 -1.98
C PHE A 455 -3.39 -5.29 -3.37
N LYS A 456 -3.49 -3.96 -3.51
CA LYS A 456 -3.33 -3.32 -4.83
C LYS A 456 -2.02 -3.70 -5.49
N THR A 457 -0.90 -3.60 -4.77
CA THR A 457 0.41 -3.97 -5.34
C THR A 457 0.46 -5.47 -5.65
N ALA A 458 -0.04 -6.32 -4.76
CA ALA A 458 -0.03 -7.76 -4.96
C ALA A 458 -0.90 -8.21 -6.14
N PHE A 459 -2.08 -7.59 -6.32
CA PHE A 459 -2.97 -7.88 -7.43
C PHE A 459 -2.45 -7.31 -8.76
N GLU A 460 -1.80 -6.15 -8.75
CA GLU A 460 -1.08 -5.63 -9.91
C GLU A 460 0.04 -6.60 -10.37
N ASN A 461 0.76 -7.22 -9.43
CA ASN A 461 1.75 -8.25 -9.75
C ASN A 461 1.10 -9.49 -10.39
N VAL A 462 -0.05 -9.94 -9.87
CA VAL A 462 -0.80 -11.07 -10.44
C VAL A 462 -1.28 -10.76 -11.85
N ALA A 463 -1.90 -9.60 -12.05
CA ALA A 463 -2.38 -9.16 -13.37
C ALA A 463 -1.22 -9.02 -14.37
N ALA A 464 -0.08 -8.48 -13.94
CA ALA A 464 1.11 -8.35 -14.77
C ALA A 464 1.72 -9.70 -15.15
N PHE A 465 1.76 -10.66 -14.22
CA PHE A 465 2.20 -12.02 -14.49
C PHE A 465 1.27 -12.73 -15.47
N ALA A 466 -0.05 -12.65 -15.26
CA ALA A 466 -1.04 -13.24 -16.16
C ALA A 466 -0.93 -12.66 -17.58
N ALA A 467 -0.64 -11.37 -17.71
CA ALA A 467 -0.41 -10.71 -19.00
C ALA A 467 0.94 -11.05 -19.67
N GLY A 468 1.77 -11.90 -19.07
CA GLY A 468 3.09 -12.27 -19.59
C GLY A 468 4.17 -11.19 -19.43
N SER A 469 3.94 -10.22 -18.54
CA SER A 469 4.86 -9.13 -18.24
C SER A 469 5.08 -9.03 -16.71
N PRO A 470 5.66 -10.06 -16.06
CA PRO A 470 5.81 -10.08 -14.62
C PRO A 470 6.62 -8.88 -14.11
N ALA A 471 6.26 -8.37 -12.95
CA ALA A 471 6.87 -7.19 -12.32
C ALA A 471 7.23 -7.49 -10.87
N ASN A 472 8.17 -6.71 -10.33
CA ASN A 472 8.60 -6.75 -8.92
C ASN A 472 9.07 -8.14 -8.46
N LEU A 473 9.68 -8.93 -9.34
CA LEU A 473 10.18 -10.26 -9.00
C LEU A 473 11.38 -10.18 -8.04
N ALA A 474 11.34 -11.00 -7.00
CA ALA A 474 12.41 -11.24 -6.05
C ALA A 474 13.43 -12.27 -6.57
N ASN A 475 12.99 -13.19 -7.43
CA ASN A 475 13.85 -14.09 -8.18
C ASN A 475 14.20 -13.53 -9.57
N ASP A 476 15.16 -14.16 -10.25
CA ASP A 476 15.68 -13.71 -11.55
C ASP A 476 14.54 -13.58 -12.58
N PRO A 477 14.23 -12.36 -13.06
CA PRO A 477 13.16 -12.14 -14.02
C PRO A 477 13.34 -12.90 -15.33
N ALA A 478 14.58 -13.21 -15.73
CA ALA A 478 14.89 -13.90 -16.99
C ALA A 478 14.31 -15.32 -17.04
N LEU A 479 14.06 -15.94 -15.88
CA LEU A 479 13.45 -17.26 -15.78
C LEU A 479 11.94 -17.25 -16.04
N PHE A 480 11.29 -16.09 -15.91
CA PHE A 480 9.83 -15.97 -15.88
C PHE A 480 9.26 -15.00 -16.92
N THR A 481 10.11 -14.30 -17.68
CA THR A 481 9.67 -13.52 -18.83
C THR A 481 9.72 -14.37 -20.09
N PRO A 482 8.64 -14.42 -20.91
CA PRO A 482 8.69 -15.10 -22.19
C PRO A 482 9.82 -14.53 -23.06
N SER A 483 10.72 -15.38 -23.54
CA SER A 483 11.76 -14.98 -24.47
C SER A 483 11.10 -14.42 -25.72
N ARG A 484 11.37 -13.14 -26.02
CA ARG A 484 11.05 -12.59 -27.35
C ARG A 484 11.86 -13.39 -28.35
N ASN A 485 11.22 -14.28 -29.10
CA ASN A 485 11.82 -14.94 -30.24
C ASN A 485 12.54 -13.88 -31.09
N THR A 486 13.87 -13.92 -31.09
CA THR A 486 14.68 -13.34 -32.15
C THR A 486 14.42 -14.16 -33.40
N ALA A 487 13.33 -13.86 -34.08
CA ALA A 487 13.15 -14.21 -35.48
C ALA A 487 14.09 -13.32 -36.31
N THR A 488 15.40 -13.54 -36.19
CA THR A 488 16.34 -13.19 -37.26
C THR A 488 16.35 -14.36 -38.22
N GLY A 489 15.39 -14.36 -39.14
CA GLY A 489 15.55 -15.09 -40.39
C GLY A 489 16.71 -14.45 -41.15
N ALA A 490 17.81 -15.18 -41.27
CA ALA A 490 18.78 -14.96 -42.32
C ALA A 490 18.46 -15.99 -43.41
N GLY A 491 17.85 -15.51 -44.48
CA GLY A 491 17.94 -16.13 -45.80
C GLY A 491 19.20 -15.68 -46.51
#